data_AF-A0A6P0MN85-F1
#
_entry.id   AF-A0A6P0MN85-F1
#
_cell.length_a   1.000
_cell.length_b   1.000
_cell.length_c   1.000
_cell.angle_alpha   90.00
_cell.angle_beta   90.00
_cell.angle_gamma   90.00
#
_symmetry.space_group_name_H-M   'P 1'
#
loop_
_entity.id
_entity.type
_entity.pdbx_description
1 polymer ?
#
loop_
_entity_poly.entity_id
_entity_poly.type
_entity_poly.pdbx_seq_one_letter_code
_entity_poly.pdbx_strand_id
1 'polypeptide(L)' 'MSNRIIENLERVAEILASVSERFVFIGGATIPLYVDEFLWDEFRPTLDVDCVVEVFTRKEYYALSEMRNIYRSLY' A
#
# COMPACT_ATOMS: atom_id res chain seq x y z
N MET A 1 -0.52 -2.91 21.06
CA MET A 1 0.89 -2.97 20.59
C MET A 1 0.94 -2.34 19.21
N SER A 2 2.10 -1.89 18.70
CA SER A 2 2.19 -1.41 17.31
C SER A 2 2.62 -2.56 16.40
N ASN A 3 2.08 -2.60 15.18
CA ASN A 3 2.46 -3.57 14.16
C ASN A 3 3.08 -2.81 12.98
N ARG A 4 4.36 -3.03 12.73
CA ARG A 4 5.12 -2.32 11.69
C ARG A 4 4.56 -2.50 10.28
N ILE A 5 3.88 -3.61 10.01
CA ILE A 5 3.21 -3.84 8.73
C ILE A 5 1.99 -2.93 8.60
N ILE A 6 1.21 -2.77 9.67
CA ILE A 6 0.06 -1.85 9.70
C ILE A 6 0.55 -0.40 9.58
N GLU A 7 1.62 -0.01 10.28
CA GLU A 7 2.22 1.33 10.16
C GLU A 7 2.68 1.64 8.73
N ASN A 8 3.25 0.64 8.03
CA ASN A 8 3.63 0.79 6.62
C ASN A 8 2.39 0.94 5.71
N LEU A 9 1.33 0.17 5.95
CA LEU A 9 0.06 0.31 5.22
C LEU A 9 -0.53 1.71 5.40
N GLU A 10 -0.56 2.24 6.61
CA GLU A 10 -1.05 3.59 6.92
C GLU A 10 -0.27 4.65 6.16
N ARG A 11 1.07 4.61 6.21
CA ARG A 11 1.92 5.56 5.48
C ARG A 11 1.68 5.51 3.97
N VAL A 12 1.52 4.32 3.39
CA VAL A 12 1.23 4.18 1.96
C VAL A 12 -0.18 4.69 1.64
N ALA A 13 -1.16 4.44 2.50
CA ALA A 13 -2.52 4.95 2.34
C ALA A 13 -2.57 6.48 2.34
N GLU A 14 -1.81 7.15 3.21
CA GLU A 14 -1.70 8.61 3.23
C GLU A 14 -1.14 9.17 1.93
N ILE A 15 -0.10 8.53 1.39
CA ILE A 15 0.51 8.93 0.11
C ILE A 15 -0.49 8.77 -1.03
N LEU A 16 -1.18 7.61 -1.09
CA LEU A 16 -2.14 7.31 -2.14
C LEU A 16 -3.45 8.10 -2.01
N ALA A 17 -3.80 8.60 -0.83
CA ALA A 17 -4.98 9.45 -0.63
C ALA A 17 -4.92 10.78 -1.42
N SER A 18 -3.72 11.20 -1.85
CA SER A 18 -3.54 12.35 -2.74
C SER A 18 -3.92 12.08 -4.21
N VAL A 19 -4.15 10.81 -4.54
CA VAL A 19 -4.47 10.33 -5.89
C VAL A 19 -5.99 10.07 -5.94
N SER A 20 -6.66 10.48 -7.02
CA SER A 20 -8.14 10.43 -7.10
C SER A 20 -8.68 9.02 -7.36
N GLU A 21 -7.80 8.11 -7.78
CA GLU A 21 -8.09 6.73 -8.12
C GLU A 21 -8.33 5.88 -6.87
N ARG A 22 -9.17 4.85 -7.01
CA ARG A 22 -9.44 3.90 -5.92
C ARG A 22 -8.40 2.79 -5.93
N PHE A 23 -7.73 2.61 -4.79
CA PHE A 23 -6.77 1.54 -4.57
C PHE A 23 -7.35 0.46 -3.67
N VAL A 24 -6.96 -0.79 -3.91
CA VAL A 24 -7.21 -1.92 -3.02
C VAL A 24 -5.86 -2.50 -2.63
N PHE A 25 -5.53 -2.46 -1.34
CA PHE A 25 -4.35 -3.13 -0.80
C PHE A 25 -4.54 -4.64 -0.84
N ILE A 26 -3.49 -5.35 -1.25
CA ILE A 26 -3.46 -6.81 -1.37
C ILE A 26 -2.13 -7.36 -0.84
N GLY A 27 -1.98 -8.68 -0.85
CA GLY A 27 -0.72 -9.34 -0.48
C GLY A 27 -0.51 -9.46 1.03
N GLY A 28 0.71 -9.84 1.41
CA GLY A 28 1.06 -10.19 2.79
C GLY A 28 0.88 -9.04 3.78
N ALA A 29 1.02 -7.79 3.31
CA ALA A 29 0.85 -6.61 4.14
C ALA A 29 -0.57 -6.50 4.70
N THR A 30 -1.57 -7.09 4.04
CA THR A 30 -2.97 -7.02 4.48
C THR A 30 -3.34 -8.06 5.53
N ILE A 31 -2.52 -9.10 5.74
CA ILE A 31 -2.84 -10.19 6.67
C ILE A 31 -3.14 -9.70 8.09
N PRO A 32 -2.36 -8.77 8.69
CA PRO A 32 -2.63 -8.26 10.04
C PRO A 32 -4.01 -7.60 10.21
N LEU A 33 -4.66 -7.19 9.13
CA LEU A 33 -6.00 -6.58 9.17
C LEU A 33 -7.13 -7.62 9.36
N TYR A 34 -6.84 -8.91 9.16
CA TYR A 34 -7.82 -9.99 9.16
C TYR A 34 -7.62 -11.01 10.29
N VAL A 35 -6.68 -10.75 11.20
CA VAL A 35 -6.26 -11.68 12.25
C VAL A 35 -6.15 -10.96 13.59
N ASP A 36 -6.31 -11.70 14.68
CA ASP A 36 -6.20 -11.16 16.03
C ASP A 36 -4.75 -10.74 16.37
N GLU A 37 -4.59 -9.74 17.26
CA GLU A 37 -3.28 -9.16 17.58
C GLU A 37 -2.26 -10.17 18.10
N PHE A 38 -2.71 -11.18 18.84
CA PHE A 38 -1.81 -12.20 19.41
C PHE A 38 -1.20 -13.13 18.35
N LEU A 39 -1.73 -13.12 17.12
CA LEU A 39 -1.23 -13.90 15.99
C LEU A 39 -0.26 -13.10 15.10
N TRP A 40 -0.07 -11.79 15.34
CA TRP A 40 0.72 -10.93 14.45
C TRP A 40 2.15 -11.42 14.18
N ASP A 41 2.77 -12.09 15.15
CA ASP A 41 4.14 -12.60 15.05
C ASP A 41 4.23 -13.99 14.37
N GLU A 42 3.12 -14.64 14.02
CA GLU A 42 3.09 -15.98 13.41
C GLU A 42 3.25 -15.96 11.88
N PHE A 43 3.08 -14.80 11.24
CA PHE A 43 3.13 -14.68 9.79
C PHE A 43 4.50 -14.25 9.29
N ARG A 44 4.84 -14.64 8.05
CA ARG A 44 6.08 -14.23 7.39
C ARG A 44 6.12 -12.69 7.29
N PRO A 45 7.19 -12.02 7.75
CA PRO A 45 7.37 -10.58 7.56
C PRO A 45 7.40 -10.20 6.07
N THR A 46 6.81 -9.05 5.75
CA THR A 46 6.90 -8.43 4.41
C THR A 46 7.46 -7.02 4.53
N LEU A 47 8.13 -6.55 3.48
CA LEU A 47 8.77 -5.22 3.47
C LEU A 47 8.05 -4.22 2.57
N ASP A 48 7.18 -4.72 1.70
CA ASP A 48 6.43 -4.01 0.67
C ASP A 48 4.93 -3.99 0.99
N VAL A 49 4.24 -3.02 0.36
CA VAL A 49 2.78 -2.90 0.35
C VAL A 49 2.35 -2.98 -1.11
N ASP A 50 1.56 -4.00 -1.44
CA ASP A 50 1.00 -4.21 -2.77
C ASP A 50 -0.39 -3.60 -2.86
N CYS A 51 -0.72 -2.99 -4.00
CA CYS A 51 -2.07 -2.53 -4.29
C CYS A 51 -2.43 -2.73 -5.77
N VAL A 52 -3.73 -2.80 -6.03
CA VAL A 52 -4.31 -2.73 -7.36
C VAL A 52 -5.16 -1.47 -7.50
N VAL A 53 -5.22 -0.95 -8.72
CA VAL A 53 -5.98 0.27 -9.07
C VAL A 53 -6.63 0.06 -10.43
N GLU A 54 -7.86 0.55 -10.58
CA GLU A 54 -8.54 0.55 -11.87
C GLU A 54 -8.03 1.71 -12.73
N VAL A 55 -7.67 1.41 -13.97
CA VAL A 55 -7.17 2.39 -14.95
C VAL A 55 -7.97 2.24 -16.23
N PHE A 56 -8.74 3.26 -16.58
CA PHE A 56 -9.60 3.28 -17.76
C PHE A 56 -8.98 4.05 -18.92
N THR A 57 -8.17 5.06 -18.62
CA THR A 57 -7.57 5.91 -19.64
C THR A 57 -6.04 5.89 -19.59
N ARG A 58 -5.43 6.16 -20.74
CA ARG A 58 -3.98 6.30 -20.83
C ARG A 58 -3.47 7.52 -20.03
N LYS A 59 -4.32 8.53 -19.82
CA LYS A 59 -4.02 9.70 -18.98
C LYS A 59 -3.88 9.27 -17.51
N GLU A 60 -4.83 8.49 -16.98
CA GLU A 60 -4.75 7.92 -15.62
C GLU A 60 -3.50 7.06 -15.45
N TYR A 61 -3.21 6.20 -16.43
CA TYR A 61 -1.99 5.37 -16.41
C TYR A 61 -0.71 6.21 -16.26
N TYR A 62 -0.60 7.31 -17.01
CA TYR A 62 0.57 8.19 -16.95
C TYR A 62 0.63 8.99 -15.64
N ALA A 63 -0.51 9.47 -15.12
CA ALA A 63 -0.56 10.15 -13.83
C ALA A 63 -0.04 9.25 -12.70
N LEU A 64 -0.46 7.98 -12.67
CA LEU A 64 0.04 6.97 -11.72
C LEU A 64 1.54 6.68 -11.91
N SER A 65 2.00 6.62 -13.15
CA SER A 65 3.41 6.36 -13.48
C SER A 65 4.34 7.51 -13.04
N GLU A 66 3.89 8.76 -13.19
CA GLU A 66 4.63 9.94 -12.72
C GLU A 66 4.72 9.97 -11.19
N MET A 67 3.61 9.68 -10.50
CA MET A 67 3.59 9.58 -9.04
C MET A 67 4.59 8.54 -8.52
N ARG A 68 4.67 7.36 -9.16
CA ARG A 68 5.71 6.36 -8.86
C ARG A 68 7.13 6.89 -9.03
N ASN A 69 7.37 7.70 -10.06
CA ASN A 69 8.70 8.26 -10.32
C ASN A 69 9.06 9.34 -9.28
N ILE A 70 8.09 10.14 -8.83
CA ILE A 70 8.28 11.10 -7.74
C ILE A 70 8.65 10.35 -6.45
N TYR A 71 7.92 9.29 -6.09
CA TYR A 71 8.22 8.50 -4.90
C TYR A 71 9.63 7.89 -4.93
N ARG A 72 10.07 7.35 -6.08
CA ARG A 72 11.44 6.83 -6.27
C ARG A 72 12.55 7.90 -6.28
N SER A 73 12.20 9.18 -6.37
CA SER A 73 13.19 10.27 -6.32
C SER A 73 13.42 10.81 -4.91
N LEU A 74 12.47 10.54 -4.00
CA LEU A 74 12.50 11.00 -2.62
C LEU A 74 13.20 10.00 -1.68
N TYR A 75 13.47 8.78 -2.14
CA TYR A 75 14.08 7.66 -1.41
C TYR A 75 14.99 6.85 -2.34
#